data_AF-A0A955XR93-F1
#
_entry.id   AF-A0A955XR93-F1
#
_cell.length_a   1.000
_cell.length_b   1.000
_cell.length_c   1.000
_cell.angle_alpha   90.00
_cell.angle_beta   90.00
_cell.angle_gamma   90.00
#
_symmetry.space_group_name_H-M   'P 1'
#
loop_
_entity.id
_entity.type
_entity.pdbx_description
1 polymer ?
#
loop_
_entity_poly.entity_id
_entity_poly.type
_entity_poly.pdbx_seq_one_letter_code
_entity_poly.pdbx_strand_id
1 'polypeptide(L)'
;LELVDVSDPDAPRAVGGASFAGGDSEAVTDHLAVTWFAPASAVALPLRTCADGAVGFDGLVVYDVSPDGGFAERGRVDHVGAEPGGFCEAEPPRVRRSVFVDDAVLSVGVDRVAIVGLDDFSAPRAVIELWDGGDDGPEPATPDLPEPAPEDP
;
A
#
# COMPACT_ATOMS: atom_id res chain seq x y z
N LEU A 1 5.76 -12.66 -1.82
CA LEU A 1 6.10 -11.92 -3.06
C LEU A 1 7.28 -12.64 -3.68
N GLU A 2 7.23 -12.92 -4.98
CA GLU A 2 8.24 -13.74 -5.66
C GLU A 2 8.79 -12.98 -6.86
N LEU A 3 10.09 -13.10 -7.08
CA LEU A 3 10.79 -12.65 -8.28
C LEU A 3 11.04 -13.87 -9.16
N VAL A 4 10.46 -13.84 -10.34
CA VAL A 4 10.57 -14.90 -11.33
C VAL A 4 11.31 -14.34 -12.53
N ASP A 5 12.44 -14.96 -12.86
CA ASP A 5 13.13 -14.69 -14.12
C ASP A 5 12.43 -15.46 -15.25
N VAL A 6 11.98 -14.71 -16.24
CA VAL A 6 11.25 -15.17 -17.43
C VAL A 6 12.02 -14.84 -18.71
N SER A 7 13.34 -14.63 -18.63
CA SER A 7 14.17 -14.39 -19.83
C SER A 7 14.11 -15.55 -20.83
N ASP A 8 13.89 -16.77 -20.34
CA ASP A 8 13.49 -17.93 -21.12
C ASP A 8 12.04 -18.32 -20.75
N PRO A 9 11.04 -18.04 -21.61
CA PRO A 9 9.65 -18.32 -21.31
C PRO A 9 9.34 -19.83 -21.25
N ASP A 10 10.18 -20.68 -21.84
CA ASP A 10 10.02 -22.14 -21.78
C ASP A 10 10.61 -22.73 -20.49
N ALA A 11 11.40 -21.94 -19.74
CA ALA A 11 12.06 -22.36 -18.51
C ALA A 11 12.09 -21.25 -17.44
N PRO A 12 10.92 -20.80 -16.93
CA PRO A 12 10.86 -19.77 -15.89
C PRO A 12 11.49 -20.27 -14.58
N ARG A 13 12.22 -19.40 -13.89
CA ARG A 13 12.92 -19.73 -12.63
C ARG A 13 12.61 -18.73 -11.54
N ALA A 14 12.26 -19.22 -10.34
CA ALA A 14 12.21 -18.39 -9.15
C ALA A 14 13.64 -18.02 -8.74
N VAL A 15 13.92 -16.73 -8.59
CA VAL A 15 15.25 -16.21 -8.22
C VAL A 15 15.29 -15.65 -6.79
N GLY A 16 14.13 -15.40 -6.18
CA GLY A 16 14.03 -15.02 -4.78
C GLY A 16 12.63 -14.54 -4.40
N GLY A 17 12.38 -14.41 -3.10
CA GLY A 17 11.08 -14.00 -2.60
C GLY A 17 11.15 -13.35 -1.22
N ALA A 18 10.12 -12.58 -0.88
CA ALA A 18 9.86 -12.06 0.46
C ALA A 18 8.55 -12.65 0.98
N SER A 19 8.59 -13.23 2.18
CA SER A 19 7.42 -13.71 2.90
C SER A 19 7.26 -12.97 4.22
N PHE A 20 6.01 -12.82 4.65
CA PHE A 20 5.65 -12.26 5.93
C PHE A 20 4.61 -13.18 6.57
N ALA A 21 4.67 -13.31 7.89
CA ALA A 21 3.77 -14.17 8.64
C ALA A 21 2.71 -13.35 9.36
N GLY A 22 1.51 -13.92 9.50
CA GLY A 22 0.43 -13.35 10.29
C GLY A 22 -0.01 -11.99 9.78
N GLY A 23 -0.50 -11.89 8.55
CA GLY A 23 -0.86 -10.60 7.96
C GLY A 23 -1.58 -10.73 6.63
N ASP A 24 -1.96 -9.59 6.06
CA ASP A 24 -2.56 -9.49 4.74
C ASP A 24 -1.92 -8.33 3.95
N SER A 25 -2.16 -8.30 2.65
CA SER A 25 -1.76 -7.20 1.78
C SER A 25 -2.92 -6.81 0.87
N GLU A 26 -3.09 -5.51 0.61
CA GLU A 26 -4.03 -5.03 -0.42
C GLU A 26 -3.72 -5.64 -1.79
N ALA A 27 -2.48 -6.04 -2.05
CA ALA A 27 -2.09 -6.72 -3.28
C ALA A 27 -2.79 -8.08 -3.50
N VAL A 28 -3.34 -8.69 -2.43
CA VAL A 28 -4.12 -9.94 -2.52
C VAL A 28 -5.48 -9.70 -3.16
N THR A 29 -6.12 -8.56 -2.85
CA THR A 29 -7.45 -8.19 -3.36
C THR A 29 -7.36 -7.36 -4.63
N ASP A 30 -6.32 -6.53 -4.74
CA ASP A 30 -6.05 -5.66 -5.87
C ASP A 30 -4.56 -5.65 -6.22
N HIS A 31 -4.21 -6.43 -7.23
CA HIS A 31 -2.84 -6.55 -7.73
C HIS A 31 -2.21 -5.23 -8.21
N LEU A 32 -3.01 -4.18 -8.49
CA LEU A 32 -2.49 -2.85 -8.82
C LEU A 32 -1.92 -2.09 -7.60
N ALA A 33 -2.10 -2.63 -6.40
CA ALA A 33 -1.51 -2.10 -5.19
C ALA A 33 0.02 -2.30 -5.14
N VAL A 34 0.56 -3.24 -5.92
CA VAL A 34 2.02 -3.43 -6.05
C VAL A 34 2.59 -2.39 -7.00
N THR A 35 3.58 -1.63 -6.55
CA THR A 35 4.23 -0.60 -7.39
C THR A 35 5.71 -0.91 -7.59
N TRP A 36 6.14 -1.07 -8.84
CA TRP A 36 7.54 -1.21 -9.22
C TRP A 36 8.14 0.12 -9.69
N PHE A 37 9.34 0.44 -9.25
CA PHE A 37 10.09 1.62 -9.66
C PHE A 37 11.50 1.27 -10.10
N ALA A 38 11.65 1.12 -11.42
CA ALA A 38 12.89 0.71 -12.05
C ALA A 38 14.11 1.61 -11.74
N PRO A 39 14.00 2.96 -11.69
CA PRO A 39 15.16 3.82 -11.41
C PRO A 39 15.84 3.55 -10.06
N ALA A 40 15.09 3.07 -9.06
CA ALA A 40 15.63 2.74 -7.74
C ALA A 40 15.69 1.22 -7.47
N SER A 41 15.41 0.40 -8.48
CA SER A 41 15.23 -1.06 -8.38
C SER A 41 14.37 -1.45 -7.17
N ALA A 42 13.26 -0.76 -6.96
CA ALA A 42 12.47 -0.89 -5.74
C ALA A 42 11.02 -1.29 -6.01
N VAL A 43 10.46 -2.11 -5.12
CA VAL A 43 9.02 -2.42 -5.09
C VAL A 43 8.42 -1.89 -3.80
N ALA A 44 7.26 -1.24 -3.91
CA ALA A 44 6.44 -0.85 -2.77
C ALA A 44 5.21 -1.77 -2.68
N LEU A 45 4.95 -2.28 -1.48
CA LEU A 45 3.91 -3.25 -1.19
C LEU A 45 3.13 -2.82 0.06
N PRO A 46 1.81 -2.60 -0.06
CA PRO A 46 0.96 -2.43 1.12
C PRO A 46 0.95 -3.71 1.94
N LEU A 47 1.13 -3.60 3.24
CA LEU A 47 1.21 -4.74 4.13
C LEU A 47 0.59 -4.40 5.47
N ARG A 48 -0.20 -5.33 5.97
CA ARG A 48 -0.61 -5.39 7.37
C ARG A 48 -0.04 -6.62 8.04
N THR A 49 0.45 -6.49 9.26
CA THR A 49 0.79 -7.61 10.14
C THR A 49 -0.07 -7.60 11.39
N CYS A 50 -0.26 -8.79 11.92
CA CYS A 50 -1.19 -9.16 12.96
C CYS A 50 -0.47 -10.05 13.97
N ALA A 51 -0.48 -9.63 15.23
CA ALA A 51 0.04 -10.41 16.34
C ALA A 51 -1.03 -10.48 17.43
N ASP A 52 -1.37 -11.69 17.86
CA ASP A 52 -2.35 -11.93 18.94
C ASP A 52 -3.72 -11.24 18.72
N GLY A 53 -4.16 -11.16 17.45
CA GLY A 53 -5.43 -10.55 17.05
C GLY A 53 -5.41 -9.02 16.90
N ALA A 54 -4.30 -8.38 17.27
CA ALA A 54 -4.10 -6.95 17.13
C ALA A 54 -3.26 -6.61 15.89
N VAL A 55 -3.53 -5.45 15.29
CA VAL A 55 -2.70 -4.90 14.21
C VAL A 55 -1.35 -4.46 14.79
N GLY A 56 -0.27 -5.09 14.32
CA GLY A 56 1.11 -4.75 14.71
C GLY A 56 1.80 -3.79 13.74
N PHE A 57 1.41 -3.82 12.47
CA PHE A 57 1.84 -2.89 11.42
C PHE A 57 0.72 -2.81 10.39
N ASP A 58 0.46 -1.62 9.85
CA ASP A 58 -0.42 -1.45 8.70
C ASP A 58 0.10 -0.27 7.91
N GLY A 59 0.62 -0.53 6.72
CA GLY A 59 1.45 0.46 6.06
C GLY A 59 1.97 0.01 4.72
N LEU A 60 3.04 0.67 4.28
CA LEU A 60 3.75 0.37 3.05
C LEU A 60 5.15 -0.14 3.39
N VAL A 61 5.57 -1.23 2.77
CA VAL A 61 6.95 -1.73 2.84
C VAL A 61 7.61 -1.50 1.49
N VAL A 62 8.82 -0.96 1.49
CA VAL A 62 9.64 -0.79 0.30
C VAL A 62 10.78 -1.79 0.36
N TYR A 63 10.93 -2.57 -0.71
CA TYR A 63 12.03 -3.52 -0.87
C TYR A 63 12.91 -3.11 -2.05
N ASP A 64 14.20 -3.32 -1.87
CA ASP A 64 15.19 -3.37 -2.94
C ASP A 64 15.13 -4.73 -3.59
N VAL A 65 15.13 -4.72 -4.91
CA VAL A 65 15.01 -5.91 -5.73
C VAL A 65 16.24 -6.07 -6.58
N SER A 66 16.89 -7.22 -6.48
CA SER A 66 17.99 -7.58 -7.36
C SER A 66 17.83 -9.03 -7.84
N PRO A 67 18.24 -9.37 -9.08
CA PRO A 67 18.20 -10.74 -9.56
C PRO A 67 19.05 -11.71 -8.72
N ASP A 68 20.15 -11.22 -8.15
CA ASP A 68 21.12 -12.04 -7.40
C ASP A 68 20.79 -12.10 -5.89
N GLY A 69 20.20 -11.03 -5.34
CA GLY A 69 19.93 -10.87 -3.91
C GLY A 69 18.44 -10.96 -3.54
N GLY A 70 17.55 -11.13 -4.51
CA GLY A 70 16.11 -11.18 -4.28
C GLY A 70 15.57 -9.86 -3.70
N PHE A 71 14.82 -9.95 -2.61
CA PHE A 71 14.21 -8.82 -1.92
C PHE A 71 14.97 -8.49 -0.64
N ALA A 72 15.41 -7.24 -0.49
CA ALA A 72 15.94 -6.70 0.75
C ALA A 72 15.07 -5.54 1.21
N GLU A 73 14.62 -5.54 2.46
CA GLU A 73 13.79 -4.43 2.96
C GLU A 73 14.61 -3.14 3.02
N ARG A 74 14.14 -2.10 2.32
CA ARG A 74 14.72 -0.75 2.37
C ARG A 74 14.12 0.07 3.52
N GLY A 75 12.82 -0.05 3.74
CA GLY A 75 12.14 0.65 4.82
C GLY A 75 10.63 0.51 4.81
N ARG A 76 9.97 1.11 5.80
CA ARG A 76 8.52 1.02 6.03
C ARG A 76 7.90 2.38 6.34
N VAL A 77 6.65 2.55 5.91
CA VAL A 77 5.80 3.70 6.23
C VAL A 77 4.59 3.18 6.99
N ASP A 78 4.55 3.43 8.30
CA ASP A 78 3.46 2.96 9.17
C ASP A 78 2.26 3.91 9.14
N HIS A 79 1.05 3.36 9.04
CA HIS A 79 -0.24 4.06 9.08
C HIS A 79 -1.03 3.86 10.39
N VAL A 80 -0.56 3.00 11.32
CA VAL A 80 -1.21 2.80 12.63
C VAL A 80 -0.75 3.86 13.65
N GLY A 81 0.49 4.35 13.53
CA GLY A 81 1.08 5.26 14.50
C GLY A 81 1.53 4.56 15.79
N ALA A 82 1.65 5.30 16.90
CA ALA A 82 2.22 4.77 18.15
C ALA A 82 1.27 3.89 18.98
N GLU A 83 -0.03 3.88 18.67
CA GLU A 83 -1.05 3.14 19.41
C GLU A 83 -1.55 1.97 18.56
N PRO A 84 -1.02 0.75 18.75
CA PRO A 84 -1.58 -0.44 18.12
C PRO A 84 -3.03 -0.60 18.61
N GLY A 85 -3.97 -0.32 17.71
CA GLY A 85 -5.39 -0.28 18.04
C GLY A 85 -6.20 -0.70 16.82
N GLY A 86 -6.88 -1.84 16.94
CA GLY A 86 -7.69 -2.39 15.86
C GLY A 86 -7.63 -3.92 15.86
N PHE A 87 -8.76 -4.54 15.54
CA PHE A 87 -8.82 -5.98 15.33
C PHE A 87 -8.43 -6.27 13.89
N CYS A 88 -7.49 -7.20 13.69
CA CYS A 88 -7.00 -7.52 12.35
C CYS A 88 -8.08 -7.99 11.38
N GLU A 89 -9.13 -8.64 11.88
CA GLU A 89 -10.24 -9.15 11.07
C GLU A 89 -11.33 -8.10 10.79
N ALA A 90 -11.29 -6.93 11.45
CA ALA A 90 -12.37 -5.97 11.40
C ALA A 90 -12.30 -5.05 10.18
N GLU A 91 -11.11 -4.78 9.66
CA GLU A 91 -10.92 -3.84 8.54
C GLU A 91 -9.99 -4.46 7.48
N PRO A 92 -10.06 -4.04 6.21
CA PRO A 92 -9.01 -4.27 5.19
C PRO A 92 -7.76 -3.37 5.41
N PRO A 93 -6.59 -3.64 4.80
CA PRO A 93 -5.38 -2.81 4.94
C PRO A 93 -5.64 -1.32 4.70
N ARG A 94 -4.96 -0.46 5.48
CA ARG A 94 -5.15 1.00 5.38
C ARG A 94 -4.54 1.55 4.10
N VAL A 95 -3.35 1.08 3.73
CA VAL A 95 -2.66 1.54 2.51
C VAL A 95 -3.22 0.86 1.28
N ARG A 96 -3.64 1.65 0.30
CA ARG A 96 -4.30 1.19 -0.93
C ARG A 96 -3.42 1.27 -2.16
N ARG A 97 -2.57 2.29 -2.18
CA ARG A 97 -1.73 2.62 -3.34
C ARG A 97 -0.39 3.16 -2.85
N SER A 98 0.57 3.10 -3.76
CA SER A 98 1.83 3.83 -3.62
C SER A 98 2.24 4.46 -4.94
N VAL A 99 2.99 5.55 -4.86
CA VAL A 99 3.55 6.23 -6.03
C VAL A 99 4.99 6.61 -5.71
N PHE A 100 5.91 6.32 -6.62
CA PHE A 100 7.27 6.83 -6.54
C PHE A 100 7.35 8.16 -7.30
N VAL A 101 7.95 9.17 -6.67
CA VAL A 101 8.20 10.49 -7.26
C VAL A 101 9.63 10.86 -6.92
N ASP A 102 10.50 10.92 -7.94
CA ASP A 102 11.93 11.19 -7.79
C ASP A 102 12.59 10.29 -6.73
N ASP A 103 13.01 10.88 -5.61
CA ASP A 103 13.69 10.24 -4.48
C ASP A 103 12.74 9.92 -3.31
N ALA A 104 11.43 9.96 -3.53
CA ALA A 104 10.42 9.75 -2.50
C ALA A 104 9.39 8.69 -2.90
N VAL A 105 8.76 8.11 -1.89
CA VAL A 105 7.57 7.27 -2.02
C VAL A 105 6.39 7.91 -1.29
N LEU A 106 5.24 7.93 -1.97
CA LEU A 106 3.96 8.31 -1.41
C LEU A 106 3.25 7.03 -1.01
N SER A 107 2.95 6.88 0.28
CA SER A 107 2.07 5.86 0.82
C SER A 107 0.66 6.42 0.93
N VAL A 108 -0.27 5.92 0.11
CA VAL A 108 -1.63 6.44 -0.01
C VAL A 108 -2.59 5.52 0.73
N GLY A 109 -3.01 5.97 1.92
CA GLY A 109 -4.00 5.30 2.75
C GLY A 109 -5.41 5.84 2.56
N VAL A 110 -6.34 5.26 3.32
CA VAL A 110 -7.75 5.69 3.35
C VAL A 110 -7.96 7.04 4.04
N ASP A 111 -7.10 7.36 4.99
CA ASP A 111 -7.19 8.51 5.91
C ASP A 111 -6.09 9.54 5.68
N ARG A 112 -4.94 9.13 5.12
CA ARG A 112 -3.80 10.01 4.89
C ARG A 112 -2.90 9.57 3.73
N VAL A 113 -2.11 10.53 3.23
CA VAL A 113 -0.96 10.29 2.36
C VAL A 113 0.32 10.66 3.10
N ALA A 114 1.24 9.72 3.23
CA ALA A 114 2.56 9.96 3.81
C ALA A 114 3.62 10.01 2.69
N ILE A 115 4.44 11.07 2.67
CA ILE A 115 5.54 11.25 1.73
C ILE A 115 6.84 10.98 2.48
N VAL A 116 7.59 9.95 2.07
CA VAL A 116 8.83 9.51 2.75
C VAL A 116 9.97 9.48 1.74
N GLY A 117 11.17 9.93 2.16
CA GLY A 117 12.37 9.83 1.34
C GLY A 117 12.85 8.39 1.22
N LEU A 118 13.31 7.99 0.04
CA LEU A 118 13.86 6.64 -0.17
C LEU A 118 15.18 6.42 0.56
N ASP A 119 15.84 7.50 1.00
CA ASP A 119 17.08 7.51 1.78
C ASP A 119 16.86 7.53 3.30
N ASP A 120 15.67 7.93 3.76
CA ASP A 120 15.34 8.06 5.18
C ASP A 120 13.86 7.75 5.44
N PHE A 121 13.62 6.58 6.03
CA PHE A 121 12.29 6.11 6.47
C PHE A 121 11.99 6.42 7.95
N SER A 122 12.86 7.15 8.65
CA SER A 122 12.67 7.43 10.08
C SER A 122 11.49 8.35 10.37
N ALA A 123 11.14 9.23 9.42
CA ALA A 123 9.96 10.09 9.49
C ALA A 123 9.48 10.53 8.09
N PRO A 124 8.17 10.75 7.89
CA PRO A 124 7.67 11.39 6.68
C PRO A 124 8.19 12.82 6.51
N ARG A 125 8.57 13.17 5.28
CA ARG A 125 8.87 14.54 4.86
C ARG A 125 7.61 15.42 4.94
N ALA A 126 6.45 14.83 4.66
CA ALA A 126 5.15 15.46 4.78
C ALA A 126 4.04 14.41 4.96
N VAL A 127 2.93 14.82 5.58
CA VAL A 127 1.70 14.04 5.68
C VAL A 127 0.53 14.92 5.24
N ILE A 128 -0.35 14.37 4.42
CA ILE A 128 -1.60 14.99 3.99
C ILE A 128 -2.73 14.17 4.59
N GLU A 129 -3.47 14.74 5.53
CA GLU A 129 -4.69 14.12 6.03
C GLU A 129 -5.78 14.23 4.96
N LEU A 130 -6.40 13.10 4.60
CA LEU A 130 -7.48 13.01 3.63
C LEU A 130 -8.85 13.22 4.29
N TRP A 131 -8.92 13.08 5.62
CA TRP A 131 -10.13 13.30 6.42
C TRP A 131 -9.79 13.87 7.80
N ASP A 132 -10.41 14.99 8.20
CA ASP A 132 -10.19 15.63 9.50
C ASP A 132 -11.26 15.31 10.56
N GLY A 133 -12.26 14.48 10.23
CA GLY A 133 -13.24 14.00 11.20
C GLY A 133 -14.17 15.06 11.77
N GLY A 134 -14.27 16.26 11.17
CA GLY A 134 -15.34 17.18 11.53
C GLY A 134 -16.67 16.64 11.01
N ASP A 135 -17.63 16.40 11.90
CA ASP A 135 -19.06 16.16 11.59
C ASP A 135 -19.74 17.33 10.80
N ASP A 136 -18.97 18.32 10.33
CA ASP A 136 -19.40 19.49 9.56
C ASP A 136 -18.83 19.54 8.13
N GLY A 137 -18.23 18.46 7.62
CA GLY A 137 -17.87 18.36 6.20
C GLY A 137 -19.13 18.36 5.32
N PRO A 138 -19.20 19.12 4.21
CA PRO A 138 -20.36 19.06 3.34
C PRO A 138 -20.53 17.62 2.86
N GLU A 139 -21.70 17.05 3.11
CA GLU A 139 -22.12 15.77 2.57
C GLU A 139 -21.75 15.73 1.08
N PRO A 140 -21.03 14.71 0.58
CA PRO A 140 -20.66 14.64 -0.82
C PRO A 140 -21.95 14.76 -1.63
N ALA A 141 -22.08 15.84 -2.41
CA ALA A 141 -23.29 16.12 -3.15
C ALA A 141 -23.66 14.87 -3.94
N THR A 142 -24.83 14.31 -3.66
CA THR A 142 -25.37 13.23 -4.47
C THR A 142 -25.41 13.76 -5.90
N PRO A 143 -24.73 13.13 -6.88
CA PRO A 143 -24.83 13.59 -8.25
C PRO A 143 -26.29 13.53 -8.65
N ASP A 144 -26.80 14.67 -9.13
CA ASP A 144 -28.17 14.81 -9.61
C ASP A 144 -28.29 13.97 -10.89
N LEU A 145 -28.56 12.68 -10.71
CA LEU A 145 -28.80 11.77 -11.82
C LEU A 145 -30.10 12.22 -12.49
N PRO A 146 -30.11 12.43 -13.82
CA PRO A 146 -31.34 12.77 -14.51
C PRO A 146 -32.39 11.70 -14.22
N GLU A 147 -33.59 12.14 -13.85
CA GLU A 147 -34.72 11.23 -13.65
C GLU A 147 -34.85 10.31 -14.87
N PRO A 148 -35.04 8.99 -14.67
CA PRO A 148 -35.24 8.09 -15.78
C PRO A 148 -36.43 8.57 -16.62
N ALA A 149 -36.25 8.62 -17.94
CA ALA A 149 -37.31 9.01 -18.85
C ALA A 149 -38.55 8.15 -18.60
N PRO A 150 -39.77 8.74 -18.63
CA PRO A 150 -40.99 7.98 -18.45
C PRO A 150 -41.04 6.86 -19.49
N GLU A 151 -41.27 5.63 -19.02
CA GLU A 151 -41.48 4.49 -19.90
C GLU A 151 -42.75 4.75 -20.72
N ASP A 152 -42.62 4.77 -22.05
CA ASP A 152 -43.76 4.91 -22.96
C ASP A 152 -44.73 3.73 -22.77
N PRO A 153 -46.06 3.98 -22.74
CA PRO A 153 -47.08 2.97 -22.46
C PRO A 153 -47.27 1.93 -23.57
#